data_AF-A0A1W2E1P9-F1
#
_entry.id   AF-A0A1W2E1P9-F1
#
_cell.length_a   1.000
_cell.length_b   1.000
_cell.length_c   1.000
_cell.angle_alpha   90.00
_cell.angle_beta   90.00
_cell.angle_gamma   90.00
#
_symmetry.space_group_name_H-M   'P 1'
#
loop_
_entity.id
_entity.type
_entity.pdbx_description
1 polymer ?
#
loop_
_entity_poly.entity_id
_entity_poly.type
_entity_poly.pdbx_seq_one_letter_code
_entity_poly.pdbx_strand_id
1 'polypeptide(L)'
;MAAKIIPFPQKSEINLTEIERLFRQWLSEISGNPDLIEHVTARMMAFVDKYANKWFEPTFNLAVPPHFSQEEAKALLVSIERGVDNTANQVHEMINRIIVERFFLEIEIYESLNSEEKHHWPGFKNS
;
A
#
# COMPACT_ATOMS: atom_id res chain seq x y z
N MET A 1 -42.12 7.77 7.27
CA MET A 1 -41.18 6.65 7.51
C MET A 1 -39.77 7.20 7.45
N ALA A 2 -38.98 7.07 8.52
CA ALA A 2 -37.61 7.58 8.57
C ALA A 2 -36.70 6.68 7.71
N ALA A 3 -35.91 7.29 6.82
CA ALA A 3 -34.94 6.59 6.00
C ALA A 3 -33.91 5.90 6.92
N LYS A 4 -33.79 4.57 6.80
CA LYS A 4 -32.79 3.78 7.53
C LYS A 4 -31.45 4.03 6.84
N ILE A 5 -30.69 4.99 7.35
CA ILE A 5 -29.34 5.31 6.86
C ILE A 5 -28.47 4.08 7.08
N ILE A 6 -28.07 3.41 5.99
CA ILE A 6 -27.09 2.33 6.03
C ILE A 6 -25.73 3.01 6.25
N PRO A 7 -25.04 2.78 7.39
CA PRO A 7 -23.73 3.38 7.59
C PRO A 7 -22.77 2.78 6.56
N PHE A 8 -22.10 3.66 5.82
CA PHE A 8 -20.95 3.29 4.99
C PHE A 8 -19.94 2.48 5.84
N PRO A 9 -19.27 1.47 5.27
CA PRO A 9 -18.22 0.75 5.99
C PRO A 9 -17.21 1.74 6.56
N GLN A 10 -16.94 1.62 7.87
CA GLN A 10 -15.98 2.48 8.53
C GLN A 10 -14.60 2.23 7.93
N LYS A 11 -13.97 3.33 7.50
CA LYS A 11 -12.60 3.40 7.01
C LYS A 11 -11.68 2.63 7.96
N SER A 12 -11.10 1.50 7.52
CA SER A 12 -9.97 0.92 8.23
C SER A 12 -8.75 1.80 7.96
N GLU A 13 -8.46 2.74 8.85
CA GLU A 13 -7.21 3.49 8.77
C GLU A 13 -6.05 2.51 8.80
N ILE A 14 -5.14 2.65 7.84
CA ILE A 14 -3.92 1.86 7.80
C ILE A 14 -3.12 2.22 9.06
N ASN A 15 -2.92 1.24 9.95
CA ASN A 15 -2.14 1.43 11.16
C ASN A 15 -0.65 1.45 10.82
N LEU A 16 -0.14 2.64 10.50
CA LEU A 16 1.26 2.86 10.11
C LEU A 16 2.25 2.36 11.18
N THR A 17 1.90 2.47 12.46
CA THR A 17 2.73 1.98 13.56
C THR A 17 2.91 0.46 13.50
N GLU A 18 1.86 -0.28 13.16
CA GLU A 18 1.93 -1.73 13.05
C GLU A 18 2.74 -2.15 11.80
N ILE A 19 2.60 -1.42 10.70
CA ILE A 19 3.40 -1.66 9.49
C ILE A 19 4.89 -1.41 9.75
N GLU A 20 5.24 -0.31 10.41
CA GLU A 20 6.62 -0.02 10.78
C GLU A 20 7.21 -1.15 11.63
N ARG A 21 6.44 -1.62 12.63
CA ARG A 21 6.84 -2.73 13.50
C ARG A 21 7.14 -4.00 12.68
N LEU A 22 6.31 -4.32 11.70
CA LEU A 22 6.50 -5.48 10.82
C LEU A 22 7.76 -5.36 9.97
N PHE A 23 8.02 -4.21 9.35
CA PHE A 23 9.24 -4.01 8.57
C PHE A 23 10.50 -4.16 9.43
N ARG A 24 10.52 -3.53 10.61
CA ARG A 24 11.65 -3.64 11.53
C ARG A 24 11.87 -5.08 11.98
N GLN A 25 10.80 -5.81 12.27
CA GLN A 25 10.87 -7.22 12.64
C GLN A 25 11.48 -8.06 11.50
N TRP A 26 10.95 -7.97 10.29
CA TRP A 26 11.47 -8.72 9.14
C TRP A 26 12.93 -8.38 8.83
N LEU A 27 13.31 -7.10 8.86
CA LEU A 27 14.69 -6.70 8.62
C LEU A 27 15.62 -7.22 9.70
N SER A 28 15.19 -7.25 10.97
CA SER A 28 15.98 -7.81 12.08
C SER A 28 16.17 -9.33 11.99
N GLU A 29 15.21 -10.04 11.38
CA GLU A 29 15.31 -11.49 11.13
C GLU A 29 16.29 -11.80 9.98
N ILE A 30 16.42 -10.88 9.01
CA ILE A 30 17.26 -11.06 7.82
C ILE A 30 18.67 -10.50 8.04
N SER A 31 18.82 -9.43 8.82
CA SER A 31 20.07 -8.73 9.03
C SER A 31 20.15 -8.10 10.42
N GLY A 32 21.29 -8.30 11.09
CA GLY A 32 21.60 -7.62 12.35
C GLY A 32 22.12 -6.19 12.17
N ASN A 33 22.16 -5.65 10.94
CA ASN A 33 22.73 -4.32 10.66
C ASN A 33 21.72 -3.20 10.98
N PRO A 34 21.95 -2.38 12.02
CA PRO A 34 21.04 -1.29 12.40
C PRO A 34 20.87 -0.24 11.31
N ASP A 35 21.93 0.04 10.54
CA ASP A 35 21.91 1.07 9.49
C ASP A 35 21.04 0.65 8.31
N LEU A 36 21.07 -0.64 7.95
CA LEU A 36 20.19 -1.24 6.96
C LEU A 36 18.73 -1.17 7.43
N ILE A 37 18.50 -1.57 8.68
CA ILE A 37 17.15 -1.57 9.27
C ILE A 37 16.55 -0.16 9.20
N GLU A 38 17.29 0.86 9.63
CA GLU A 38 16.80 2.25 9.59
C GLU A 38 16.61 2.74 8.15
N HIS A 39 17.57 2.51 7.26
CA HIS A 39 17.51 3.00 5.88
C HIS A 39 16.31 2.43 5.12
N VAL A 40 16.14 1.11 5.14
CA VAL A 40 15.05 0.42 4.44
C VAL A 40 13.71 0.74 5.09
N THR A 41 13.62 0.74 6.43
CA THR A 41 12.38 1.10 7.14
C THR A 41 11.92 2.52 6.78
N ALA A 42 12.81 3.52 6.84
CA ALA A 42 12.46 4.90 6.55
C ALA A 42 11.93 5.07 5.11
N ARG A 43 12.59 4.41 4.14
CA ARG A 43 12.15 4.46 2.73
C ARG A 43 10.83 3.76 2.49
N MET A 44 10.61 2.62 3.14
CA MET A 44 9.35 1.89 3.05
C MET A 44 8.20 2.64 3.69
N MET A 45 8.41 3.27 4.84
CA MET A 45 7.39 4.11 5.48
C MET A 45 7.04 5.32 4.61
N ALA A 46 8.02 5.98 4.00
CA ALA A 46 7.77 7.06 3.05
C ALA A 46 7.01 6.59 1.79
N PHE A 47 7.28 5.37 1.31
CA PHE A 47 6.56 4.77 0.20
C PHE A 47 5.09 4.45 0.57
N VAL A 48 4.87 3.80 1.71
CA VAL A 48 3.53 3.47 2.21
C VAL A 48 2.71 4.74 2.43
N ASP A 49 3.26 5.75 3.10
CA ASP A 49 2.54 7.00 3.34
C ASP A 49 2.14 7.70 2.03
N LYS A 50 3.02 7.68 1.02
CA LYS A 50 2.78 8.32 -0.28
C LYS A 50 1.76 7.60 -1.16
N TYR A 51 1.70 6.27 -1.10
CA TYR A 51 0.97 5.45 -2.07
C TYR A 51 -0.16 4.61 -1.47
N ALA A 52 -0.02 4.09 -0.25
CA ALA A 52 -1.06 3.29 0.39
C ALA A 52 -2.21 4.16 0.93
N ASN A 53 -1.96 5.45 1.21
CA ASN A 53 -2.99 6.40 1.65
C ASN A 53 -3.77 7.05 0.50
N LYS A 54 -3.49 6.70 -0.77
CA LYS A 54 -4.27 7.23 -1.91
C LYS A 54 -5.56 6.46 -2.06
N TRP A 55 -6.65 7.13 -1.72
CA TRP A 55 -8.01 6.62 -1.76
C TRP A 55 -8.41 6.21 -3.19
N PHE A 56 -8.96 4.99 -3.32
CA PHE A 56 -9.70 4.60 -4.50
C PHE A 56 -11.15 5.06 -4.31
N GLU A 57 -11.49 6.23 -4.85
CA GLU A 57 -12.86 6.78 -4.86
C GLU A 57 -13.46 6.65 -6.25
N PRO A 58 -14.01 5.47 -6.62
CA PRO A 58 -14.64 5.32 -7.92
C PRO A 58 -15.96 6.10 -7.92
N THR A 59 -16.05 7.11 -8.79
CA THR A 59 -17.29 7.86 -9.00
C THR A 59 -18.08 7.22 -10.13
N PHE A 60 -19.24 6.64 -9.82
CA PHE A 60 -20.14 6.06 -10.82
C PHE A 60 -21.25 7.04 -11.17
N ASN A 61 -21.23 7.57 -12.40
CA ASN A 61 -22.36 8.27 -12.99
C ASN A 61 -23.16 7.31 -13.87
N LEU A 62 -24.02 6.51 -13.24
CA LEU A 62 -24.93 5.60 -13.94
C LEU A 62 -26.30 6.26 -14.13
N ALA A 63 -26.66 6.53 -15.38
CA ALA A 63 -28.00 6.97 -15.74
C ALA A 63 -28.96 5.78 -15.62
N VAL A 64 -29.88 5.82 -14.66
CA VAL A 64 -30.88 4.77 -14.46
C VAL A 64 -32.09 5.05 -15.37
N PRO A 65 -32.60 4.08 -16.14
CA PRO A 65 -33.78 4.27 -16.98
C PRO A 65 -35.02 4.65 -16.15
N PRO A 66 -35.93 5.50 -16.68
CA PRO A 66 -37.07 6.05 -15.93
C PRO A 66 -38.14 5.01 -15.55
N HIS A 67 -38.03 3.76 -15.99
CA HIS A 67 -39.02 2.69 -15.80
C HIS A 67 -38.56 1.56 -14.88
N PHE A 68 -37.47 1.75 -14.13
CA PHE A 68 -37.01 0.76 -13.14
C PHE A 68 -38.02 0.65 -11.99
N SER A 69 -38.39 -0.59 -11.65
CA SER A 69 -39.11 -0.85 -10.40
C SER A 69 -38.22 -0.59 -9.19
N GLN A 70 -38.83 -0.42 -8.03
CA GLN A 70 -38.09 -0.19 -6.79
C GLN A 70 -37.21 -1.39 -6.40
N GLU A 71 -37.65 -2.62 -6.68
CA GLU A 71 -36.83 -3.82 -6.46
C GLU A 71 -35.62 -3.86 -7.40
N GLU A 72 -35.80 -3.56 -8.68
CA GLU A 72 -34.71 -3.55 -9.66
C GLU A 72 -33.67 -2.47 -9.34
N ALA A 73 -34.11 -1.29 -8.90
CA ALA A 73 -33.22 -0.22 -8.49
C ALA A 73 -32.38 -0.62 -7.26
N LYS A 74 -32.98 -1.31 -6.28
CA LYS A 74 -32.27 -1.85 -5.12
C LYS A 74 -31.29 -2.96 -5.51
N ALA A 75 -31.69 -3.88 -6.38
CA ALA A 75 -30.82 -4.95 -6.85
C ALA A 75 -29.60 -4.40 -7.61
N LEU A 76 -29.79 -3.33 -8.39
CA LEU A 76 -28.71 -2.63 -9.10
C LEU A 76 -27.73 -1.98 -8.12
N LEU A 77 -28.24 -1.25 -7.12
CA LEU A 77 -27.39 -0.62 -6.09
C LEU A 77 -26.54 -1.66 -5.35
N VAL A 78 -27.14 -2.77 -4.90
CA VAL A 78 -26.42 -3.85 -4.22
C VAL A 78 -25.36 -4.50 -5.12
N SER A 79 -25.64 -4.63 -6.42
CA SER A 79 -24.68 -5.18 -7.38
C SER A 79 -23.51 -4.23 -7.62
N ILE A 80 -23.76 -2.92 -7.65
CA ILE A 80 -22.73 -1.88 -7.74
C ILE A 80 -21.87 -1.90 -6.47
N GLU A 81 -22.49 -1.86 -5.29
CA GLU A 81 -21.78 -1.93 -3.99
C GLU A 81 -20.84 -3.14 -3.95
N ARG A 82 -21.35 -4.33 -4.27
CA ARG A 82 -20.54 -5.55 -4.32
C ARG A 82 -19.41 -5.49 -5.34
N GLY A 83 -19.67 -4.91 -6.52
CA GLY A 83 -18.66 -4.71 -7.55
C GLY A 83 -17.53 -3.80 -7.07
N VAL A 84 -17.88 -2.70 -6.42
CA VAL A 84 -16.93 -1.74 -5.84
C VAL A 84 -16.12 -2.36 -4.72
N ASP A 85 -16.76 -3.07 -3.79
CA ASP A 85 -16.07 -3.75 -2.69
C ASP A 85 -15.08 -4.80 -3.23
N ASN A 86 -15.48 -5.57 -4.23
CA ASN A 86 -14.59 -6.55 -4.87
C ASN A 86 -13.40 -5.87 -5.55
N THR A 87 -13.61 -4.76 -6.27
CA THR A 87 -12.52 -4.00 -6.89
C THR A 87 -11.60 -3.39 -5.82
N ALA A 88 -12.15 -2.85 -4.74
CA ALA A 88 -11.38 -2.32 -3.63
C ALA A 88 -10.46 -3.39 -3.01
N ASN A 89 -10.98 -4.61 -2.81
CA ASN A 89 -10.17 -5.74 -2.33
C ASN A 89 -9.03 -6.09 -3.30
N GLN A 90 -9.30 -6.17 -4.61
CA GLN A 90 -8.27 -6.45 -5.61
C GLN A 90 -7.19 -5.36 -5.66
N VAL A 91 -7.60 -4.09 -5.57
CA VAL A 91 -6.67 -2.95 -5.51
C VAL A 91 -5.82 -3.03 -4.24
N HIS A 92 -6.42 -3.38 -3.10
CA HIS A 92 -5.71 -3.52 -1.84
C HIS A 92 -4.69 -4.68 -1.88
N GLU A 93 -5.06 -5.83 -2.43
CA GLU A 93 -4.15 -6.96 -2.66
C GLU A 93 -2.97 -6.57 -3.57
N MET A 94 -3.25 -5.83 -4.64
CA MET A 94 -2.22 -5.33 -5.56
C MET A 94 -1.26 -4.37 -4.85
N ILE A 95 -1.77 -3.42 -4.06
CA ILE A 95 -0.96 -2.50 -3.26
C ILE A 95 -0.06 -3.27 -2.30
N ASN A 96 -0.60 -4.27 -1.60
CA ASN A 96 0.17 -5.09 -0.67
C ASN A 96 1.31 -5.84 -1.37
N ARG A 97 1.07 -6.39 -2.57
CA ARG A 97 2.14 -7.01 -3.38
C ARG A 97 3.23 -6.01 -3.76
N ILE A 98 2.84 -4.82 -4.23
CA ILE A 98 3.79 -3.75 -4.58
C ILE A 98 4.64 -3.35 -3.37
N ILE A 99 4.04 -3.27 -2.17
CA ILE A 99 4.78 -2.97 -0.94
C ILE A 99 5.84 -4.03 -0.66
N VAL A 100 5.50 -5.31 -0.77
CA VAL A 100 6.46 -6.42 -0.55
C VAL A 100 7.57 -6.44 -1.61
N GLU A 101 7.23 -6.28 -2.89
CA GLU A 101 8.23 -6.21 -3.96
C GLU A 101 9.17 -5.02 -3.76
N ARG A 102 8.62 -3.87 -3.37
CA ARG A 102 9.41 -2.67 -3.08
C ARG A 102 10.35 -2.90 -1.90
N PHE A 103 9.89 -3.58 -0.85
CA PHE A 103 10.69 -3.90 0.33
C PHE A 103 11.98 -4.65 -0.04
N PHE A 104 11.88 -5.71 -0.85
CA PHE A 104 13.07 -6.46 -1.28
C PHE A 104 13.99 -5.62 -2.17
N LEU A 105 13.42 -4.83 -3.08
CA LEU A 105 14.20 -3.92 -3.92
C LEU A 105 15.00 -2.91 -3.08
N GLU A 106 14.45 -2.40 -1.98
CA GLU A 106 15.16 -1.47 -1.11
C GLU A 106 16.36 -2.11 -0.41
N ILE A 107 16.24 -3.38 -0.02
CA ILE A 107 17.35 -4.14 0.54
C ILE A 107 18.46 -4.29 -0.53
N GLU A 108 18.10 -4.73 -1.74
CA GLU A 108 19.06 -4.89 -2.84
C GLU A 108 19.78 -3.58 -3.19
N ILE A 109 19.05 -2.46 -3.25
CA ILE A 109 19.64 -1.14 -3.51
C ILE A 109 20.64 -0.77 -2.41
N TYR A 110 20.27 -0.97 -1.15
CA TYR A 110 21.16 -0.65 -0.02
C TYR A 110 22.44 -1.49 -0.06
N GLU A 111 22.32 -2.79 -0.32
CA GLU A 111 23.46 -3.70 -0.42
C GLU A 111 24.37 -3.34 -1.59
N SER A 112 23.79 -3.01 -2.76
CA SER A 112 24.55 -2.59 -3.94
C SER A 112 25.39 -1.34 -3.64
N LEU A 113 24.80 -0.30 -3.06
CA LEU A 113 25.49 0.95 -2.72
C LEU A 113 26.65 0.74 -1.74
N ASN A 114 26.44 -0.09 -0.72
CA ASN A 114 27.47 -0.41 0.27
C ASN A 114 28.55 -1.37 -0.24
N SER A 115 28.27 -2.14 -1.29
CA SER A 115 29.25 -3.01 -1.94
C SER A 115 30.21 -2.23 -2.86
N GLU A 116 29.70 -1.19 -3.55
CA GLU A 116 30.53 -0.30 -4.38
C GLU A 116 31.47 0.57 -3.54
N GLU A 117 31.01 1.06 -2.37
CA GLU A 117 31.86 1.81 -1.43
C GLU A 117 33.04 0.97 -0.88
N LYS A 118 32.88 -0.35 -0.74
CA LYS A 118 33.97 -1.24 -0.29
C LYS A 118 35.05 -1.48 -1.34
N HIS A 119 34.81 -1.16 -2.61
CA HIS A 119 35.78 -1.37 -3.69
C HIS A 119 36.63 -0.14 -4.04
N HIS A 120 36.40 1.02 -3.40
CA HIS A 120 37.23 2.20 -3.62
C HIS A 120 38.46 2.21 -2.68
N TRP A 121 39.55 1.54 -3.08
CA TRP A 121 40.84 1.62 -2.38
C TRP A 121 41.47 3.02 -2.51
N PRO A 122 42.03 3.61 -1.43
CA PRO A 122 42.78 4.85 -1.49
C PRO A 122 44.25 4.53 -1.73
N GLY A 123 44.78 4.88 -2.91
CA GLY A 123 46.23 4.71 -3.11
C GLY A 123 46.73 4.80 -4.53
N PHE A 124 46.70 5.99 -5.13
CA PHE A 124 47.75 6.39 -6.06
C PHE A 124 48.16 7.83 -5.74
N LYS A 125 49.18 7.96 -4.87
CA LYS A 125 50.04 9.15 -4.88
C LYS A 125 50.99 8.97 -6.06
N ASN A 126 50.79 9.72 -7.13
CA ASN A 126 51.86 9.92 -8.11
C ASN A 126 52.78 11.01 -7.57
N SER A 127 54.01 10.57 -7.24
CA SER A 127 55.19 11.42 -7.17
C SER A 127 55.73 11.63 -8.58
#